data_AF-A0A367RWL7-F1
#
_entry.id   AF-A0A367RWL7-F1
#
_cell.length_a   1.000
_cell.length_b   1.000
_cell.length_c   1.000
_cell.angle_alpha   90.00
_cell.angle_beta   90.00
_cell.angle_gamma   90.00
#
_symmetry.space_group_name_H-M   'P 1'
#
loop_
_entity.id
_entity.type
_entity.pdbx_description
1 polymer ?
#
loop_
_entity_poly.entity_id
_entity_poly.type
_entity_poly.pdbx_seq_one_letter_code
_entity_poly.pdbx_strand_id
1 'polypeptide(L)'
;MYAISFLSNYQGNQEVISTLTEVAANIAEAPFVRAQALEGIGNKLSHELPENLYQPAVSVVIQGLDDTEAEVRFWSCFAAGALEIKETLPKLQLLAQTDKT
;
A
#
# COMPACT_ATOMS: atom_id res chain seq x y z
N MET A 1 -3.30 -1.76 13.66
CA MET A 1 -4.19 -1.65 12.48
C MET A 1 -4.54 -3.01 11.85
N TYR A 2 -3.90 -4.11 12.28
CA TYR A 2 -4.18 -5.49 11.85
C TYR A 2 -5.68 -5.85 11.72
N ALA A 3 -6.55 -5.36 12.60
CA ALA A 3 -7.96 -5.75 12.59
C ALA A 3 -8.76 -5.24 11.37
N ILE A 4 -8.38 -4.13 10.75
CA ILE A 4 -9.19 -3.49 9.69
C ILE A 4 -9.06 -4.21 8.35
N SER A 5 -7.88 -4.69 7.98
CA SER A 5 -7.68 -5.47 6.74
C SER A 5 -8.40 -6.82 6.76
N PHE A 6 -8.66 -7.37 7.96
CA PHE A 6 -9.42 -8.62 8.16
C PHE A 6 -10.94 -8.43 8.26
N LEU A 7 -11.47 -7.21 8.10
CA LEU A 7 -12.91 -6.97 8.00
C LEU A 7 -13.47 -7.40 6.62
N SER A 8 -13.20 -8.64 6.20
CA SER A 8 -13.70 -9.24 4.95
C SER A 8 -15.22 -9.31 4.84
N ASN A 9 -15.96 -9.06 5.92
CA ASN A 9 -17.42 -9.03 5.96
C ASN A 9 -18.01 -7.62 6.12
N TYR A 10 -17.20 -6.56 6.05
CA TYR A 10 -17.70 -5.19 6.11
C TYR A 10 -18.16 -4.73 4.72
N GLN A 11 -19.41 -4.31 4.60
CA GLN A 11 -19.99 -3.81 3.34
C GLN A 11 -19.32 -2.51 2.83
N GLY A 12 -18.51 -1.85 3.66
CA GLY A 12 -17.80 -0.60 3.31
C GLY A 12 -16.35 -0.80 2.86
N ASN A 13 -16.15 -1.55 1.76
CA ASN A 13 -14.82 -1.72 1.17
C ASN A 13 -14.20 -0.37 0.76
N GLN A 14 -15.03 0.62 0.42
CA GLN A 14 -14.57 1.97 0.04
C GLN A 14 -13.98 2.75 1.21
N GLU A 15 -14.65 2.75 2.37
CA GLU A 15 -14.16 3.43 3.58
C GLU A 15 -12.86 2.79 4.10
N VAL A 16 -12.76 1.46 3.98
CA VAL A 16 -11.54 0.72 4.32
C VAL A 16 -10.39 1.20 3.44
N ILE A 17 -10.57 1.24 2.11
CA ILE A 17 -9.51 1.69 1.20
C ILE A 17 -9.15 3.17 1.44
N SER A 18 -10.12 4.05 1.69
CA SER A 18 -9.83 5.46 2.03
C SER A 18 -8.96 5.55 3.28
N THR A 19 -9.35 4.86 4.36
CA THR A 19 -8.63 4.87 5.63
C THR A 19 -7.22 4.31 5.49
N LEU A 20 -7.05 3.18 4.80
CA LEU A 20 -5.74 2.60 4.58
C LEU A 20 -4.85 3.53 3.74
N THR A 21 -5.41 4.17 2.72
CA THR A 21 -4.68 5.13 1.87
C THR A 21 -4.21 6.33 2.69
N GLU A 22 -5.09 6.91 3.52
CA GLU A 22 -4.75 8.04 4.40
C GLU A 22 -3.65 7.67 5.40
N VAL A 23 -3.74 6.49 6.02
CA VAL A 23 -2.73 6.05 7.00
C VAL A 23 -1.39 5.75 6.34
N ALA A 24 -1.38 5.07 5.20
CA ALA A 24 -0.13 4.78 4.48
C ALA A 24 0.57 6.06 3.99
N ALA A 25 -0.18 7.11 3.67
CA ALA A 25 0.38 8.42 3.26
C ALA A 25 0.86 9.28 4.44
N ASN A 26 0.44 8.99 5.67
CA ASN A 26 0.71 9.85 6.83
C ASN A 26 2.11 9.57 7.41
N ILE A 27 3.10 10.38 7.03
CA ILE A 27 4.48 10.25 7.52
C ILE A 27 4.64 10.41 9.05
N ALA A 28 3.65 10.98 9.74
CA ALA A 28 3.65 11.07 11.21
C ALA A 28 3.27 9.74 11.89
N GLU A 29 2.65 8.82 11.17
CA GLU A 29 2.37 7.48 11.67
C GLU A 29 3.64 6.66 11.81
N ALA A 30 3.65 5.74 12.77
CA ALA A 30 4.77 4.83 12.94
C ALA A 30 4.99 4.00 11.65
N PRO A 31 6.24 3.69 11.27
CA PRO A 31 6.53 2.96 10.04
C PRO A 31 5.75 1.66 9.90
N PHE A 32 5.71 0.86 10.97
CA PHE A 32 4.93 -0.37 11.06
C PHE A 32 3.42 -0.18 10.77
N VAL A 33 2.85 0.95 11.18
CA VAL A 33 1.44 1.28 10.93
C VAL A 33 1.23 1.57 9.45
N ARG A 34 2.09 2.40 8.83
CA ARG A 34 2.04 2.65 7.38
C ARG A 34 2.20 1.36 6.56
N ALA A 35 3.13 0.51 6.98
CA ALA A 35 3.39 -0.78 6.33
C ALA A 35 2.18 -1.73 6.38
N GLN A 36 1.49 -1.81 7.53
CA GLN A 36 0.23 -2.55 7.64
C GLN A 36 -0.87 -2.01 6.73
N ALA A 37 -0.94 -0.69 6.54
CA ALA A 37 -1.91 -0.12 5.62
C ALA A 37 -1.62 -0.54 4.17
N LEU A 38 -0.35 -0.58 3.78
CA LEU A 38 0.09 -1.04 2.45
C LEU A 38 -0.20 -2.54 2.25
N GLU A 39 0.03 -3.38 3.25
CA GLU A 39 -0.40 -4.79 3.24
C GLU A 39 -1.92 -4.89 3.00
N GLY A 40 -2.70 -4.10 3.74
CA GLY A 40 -4.16 -4.05 3.60
C GLY A 40 -4.60 -3.65 2.19
N ILE A 41 -3.98 -2.62 1.61
CA ILE A 41 -4.24 -2.16 0.24
C ILE A 41 -3.94 -3.28 -0.76
N GLY A 42 -2.77 -3.92 -0.66
CA GLY A 42 -2.39 -5.03 -1.55
C GLY A 42 -3.36 -6.22 -1.51
N ASN A 43 -4.00 -6.47 -0.36
CA ASN A 43 -4.97 -7.54 -0.20
C ASN A 43 -6.41 -7.19 -0.62
N LYS A 44 -6.77 -5.89 -0.70
CA LYS A 44 -8.18 -5.46 -0.79
C LYS A 44 -8.51 -4.56 -1.96
N LEU A 45 -7.53 -3.83 -2.50
CA LEU A 45 -7.79 -2.92 -3.59
C LEU A 45 -8.23 -3.71 -4.82
N SER A 46 -9.36 -3.28 -5.40
CA SER A 46 -9.98 -3.92 -6.57
C SER A 46 -10.20 -2.88 -7.65
N HIS A 47 -10.03 -3.30 -8.92
CA HIS A 47 -10.36 -2.48 -10.09
C HIS A 47 -11.84 -2.13 -10.21
N GLU A 48 -12.72 -2.76 -9.42
CA GLU A 48 -14.15 -2.43 -9.34
C GLU A 48 -14.43 -1.19 -8.49
N LEU A 49 -13.44 -0.70 -7.73
CA LEU A 49 -13.59 0.51 -6.94
C LEU A 49 -13.60 1.76 -7.83
N PRO A 50 -14.31 2.82 -7.41
CA PRO A 50 -14.25 4.12 -8.07
C PRO A 50 -12.83 4.64 -8.25
N GLU A 51 -12.56 5.25 -9.41
CA GLU A 51 -11.23 5.78 -9.78
C GLU A 51 -10.65 6.75 -8.73
N ASN A 52 -11.51 7.53 -8.08
CA ASN A 52 -11.14 8.48 -7.03
C ASN A 52 -10.69 7.82 -5.72
N LEU A 53 -10.84 6.50 -5.58
CA LEU A 53 -10.26 5.71 -4.49
C LEU A 53 -9.10 4.86 -4.99
N TYR A 54 -9.22 4.32 -6.21
CA TYR A 54 -8.21 3.45 -6.79
C TYR A 54 -6.88 4.18 -7.04
N GLN A 55 -6.92 5.34 -7.71
CA GLN A 55 -5.69 6.07 -8.08
C GLN A 55 -4.90 6.60 -6.87
N PRO A 56 -5.54 7.16 -5.82
CA PRO A 56 -4.82 7.52 -4.60
C PRO A 56 -4.14 6.33 -3.93
N ALA A 57 -4.82 5.18 -3.84
CA ALA A 57 -4.23 3.99 -3.24
C ALA A 57 -3.01 3.49 -4.04
N VAL A 58 -3.10 3.45 -5.37
CA VAL A 58 -1.96 3.14 -6.25
C VAL A 58 -0.81 4.13 -6.06
N SER A 59 -1.11 5.42 -5.98
CA SER A 59 -0.11 6.47 -5.79
C SER A 59 0.66 6.29 -4.48
N VAL A 60 -0.03 5.95 -3.38
CA VAL A 60 0.60 5.71 -2.08
C VAL A 60 1.46 4.44 -2.09
N VAL A 61 1.03 3.39 -2.79
CA VAL A 61 1.87 2.19 -2.97
C VAL A 61 3.18 2.54 -3.68
N ILE A 62 3.12 3.32 -4.75
CA ILE A 62 4.30 3.76 -5.53
C ILE A 62 5.22 4.66 -4.71
N GLN A 63 4.65 5.54 -3.87
CA GLN A 63 5.41 6.42 -2.99
C GLN A 63 6.13 5.63 -1.90
N GLY A 64 5.49 4.63 -1.30
CA GLY A 64 6.10 3.82 -0.25
C GLY A 64 7.30 2.98 -0.71
N LEU A 65 7.50 2.79 -2.02
CA LEU A 65 8.74 2.21 -2.57
C LEU A 65 9.98 3.08 -2.29
N ASP A 66 9.81 4.38 -2.06
CA ASP A 66 10.88 5.32 -1.73
C ASP A 66 10.96 5.66 -0.23
N ASP A 67 10.16 4.98 0.63
CA ASP A 67 10.15 5.25 2.07
C ASP A 67 11.52 4.95 2.69
N THR A 68 11.92 5.71 3.72
CA THR A 68 13.19 5.53 4.42
C THR A 68 13.25 4.21 5.18
N GLU A 69 12.11 3.69 5.59
CA GLU A 69 11.97 2.52 6.43
C GLU A 69 11.79 1.25 5.59
N ALA A 70 12.67 0.25 5.81
CA ALA A 70 12.68 -0.97 5.02
C ALA A 70 11.36 -1.75 5.07
N GLU A 71 10.66 -1.72 6.20
CA GLU A 71 9.37 -2.39 6.36
C GLU A 71 8.28 -1.78 5.46
N VAL A 72 8.28 -0.45 5.29
CA VAL A 72 7.33 0.24 4.41
C VAL A 72 7.62 -0.11 2.96
N ARG A 73 8.90 -0.08 2.56
CA ARG A 73 9.31 -0.51 1.21
C ARG A 73 8.92 -1.95 0.90
N PHE A 74 9.10 -2.86 1.87
CA PHE A 74 8.73 -4.27 1.74
C PHE A 74 7.22 -4.42 1.43
N TRP A 75 6.35 -3.79 2.21
CA TRP A 75 4.92 -3.91 2.01
C TRP A 75 4.41 -3.14 0.77
N SER A 76 5.09 -2.06 0.37
CA SER A 76 4.87 -1.43 -0.93
C SER A 76 5.25 -2.35 -2.10
N CYS A 77 6.37 -3.07 -2.03
CA CYS A 77 6.74 -4.07 -3.03
C CYS A 77 5.68 -5.18 -3.14
N PHE A 78 5.20 -5.68 -2.00
CA PHE A 78 4.10 -6.65 -1.96
C PHE A 78 2.85 -6.10 -2.64
N ALA A 79 2.38 -4.92 -2.24
CA ALA A 79 1.16 -4.33 -2.79
C ALA A 79 1.29 -4.04 -4.29
N ALA A 80 2.45 -3.52 -4.75
CA ALA A 80 2.71 -3.27 -6.15
C ALA A 80 2.65 -4.55 -7.00
N GLY A 81 3.18 -5.67 -6.48
CA GLY A 81 3.09 -6.98 -7.13
C GLY A 81 1.68 -7.56 -7.12
N ALA A 82 0.99 -7.50 -5.97
CA ALA A 82 -0.38 -8.01 -5.81
C ALA A 82 -1.40 -7.28 -6.70
N LEU A 83 -1.18 -5.98 -6.94
CA LEU A 83 -2.03 -5.11 -7.75
C LEU A 83 -1.54 -4.94 -9.19
N GLU A 84 -0.47 -5.66 -9.57
CA GLU A 84 0.12 -5.60 -10.91
C GLU A 84 0.42 -4.17 -11.42
N ILE A 85 0.92 -3.29 -10.54
CA ILE A 85 1.21 -1.88 -10.87
C ILE A 85 2.46 -1.80 -11.75
N LYS A 86 2.30 -2.03 -13.07
CA LYS A 86 3.41 -2.23 -14.03
C LYS A 86 4.44 -1.10 -14.05
N GLU A 87 4.00 0.14 -13.82
CA GLU A 87 4.89 1.31 -13.76
C GLU A 87 5.90 1.29 -12.61
N THR A 88 5.69 0.44 -11.59
CA THR A 88 6.65 0.25 -10.49
C THR A 88 7.87 -0.58 -10.89
N LEU A 89 7.83 -1.30 -12.03
CA LEU A 89 8.89 -2.25 -12.40
C LEU A 89 10.31 -1.68 -12.34
N PRO A 90 10.61 -0.48 -12.87
CA PRO A 90 11.95 0.09 -12.75
C PRO A 90 12.38 0.34 -11.29
N LYS A 91 11.46 0.79 -10.43
CA LYS A 91 11.75 0.99 -9.00
C LYS A 91 11.97 -0.32 -8.26
N LEU A 92 11.15 -1.33 -8.54
CA LEU A 92 11.31 -2.67 -7.96
C LEU A 92 12.65 -3.29 -8.35
N GLN A 93 13.08 -3.11 -9.60
CA GLN A 93 14.41 -3.56 -10.07
C GLN A 93 15.56 -2.82 -9.38
N LEU A 94 15.39 -1.53 -9.09
CA LEU A 94 16.37 -0.75 -8.34
C LEU A 94 16.46 -1.26 -6.89
N LEU A 95 15.32 -1.37 -6.19
CA LEU A 95 15.27 -1.88 -4.82
C LEU A 95 15.87 -3.29 -4.71
N ALA A 96 15.60 -4.19 -5.66
CA ALA A 96 16.19 -5.53 -5.67
C ALA A 96 17.74 -5.52 -5.67
N GLN A 97 18.37 -4.42 -6.12
CA GLN A 97 19.82 -4.26 -6.14
C GLN A 97 20.36 -3.43 -4.97
N THR A 98 19.56 -2.50 -4.44
CA THR A 98 20.03 -1.46 -3.52
C THR A 98 19.43 -1.51 -2.13
N ASP A 99 18.35 -2.26 -1.93
CA ASP A 99 17.59 -2.24 -0.69
C ASP A 99 18.42 -2.78 0.48
N LYS A 100 18.31 -2.09 1.62
CA LYS A 100 19.02 -2.40 2.85
C LYS A 100 18.05 -2.27 4.02
N THR A 101 18.22 -3.15 5.01
CA THR A 101 17.52 -3.11 6.31
C THR A 101 17.86 -1.84 7.06
#